data_AF-A0A7X9GN33-F1
#
_entry.id   AF-A0A7X9GN33-F1
#
_cell.length_a   1.000
_cell.length_b   1.000
_cell.length_c   1.000
_cell.angle_alpha   90.00
_cell.angle_beta   90.00
_cell.angle_gamma   90.00
#
_symmetry.space_group_name_H-M   'P 1'
#
loop_
_entity.id
_entity.type
_entity.pdbx_description
1 polymer ?
#
loop_
_entity_poly.entity_id
_entity_poly.type
_entity_poly.pdbx_seq_one_letter_code
_entity_poly.pdbx_strand_id
1 'polypeptide(L)' 'MIRLIENGVYLLNGQTVSSESPNPELFDRESARKNTIAYQILSRHNTSGDMEQLKIRFDALTS' A
#
# COMPACT_ATOMS: atom_id res chain seq x y z
N MET A 1 -18.93 2.89 16.90
CA MET A 1 -19.82 2.96 15.73
C MET A 1 -18.98 2.68 14.50
N ILE A 2 -19.29 1.63 13.75
CA ILE A 2 -18.53 1.23 12.55
C ILE A 2 -19.21 1.88 11.34
N ARG A 3 -18.44 2.49 10.44
CA ARG A 3 -18.94 3.09 9.19
C ARG A 3 -18.51 2.21 8.01
N LEU A 4 -19.46 1.81 7.19
CA LEU A 4 -19.18 1.17 5.91
C LEU A 4 -18.95 2.26 4.86
N ILE A 5 -17.88 2.14 4.09
CA ILE A 5 -17.59 3.02 2.97
C ILE A 5 -17.68 2.15 1.72
N GLU A 6 -18.51 2.57 0.76
CA GLU A 6 -18.81 1.79 -0.45
C GLU A 6 -17.60 1.69 -1.39
N ASN A 7 -16.75 2.72 -1.38
CA ASN A 7 -15.59 2.84 -2.25
C ASN A 7 -14.26 2.82 -1.45
N GLY A 8 -13.17 2.52 -2.14
CA GLY A 8 -11.82 2.58 -1.54
C GLY A 8 -11.47 4.00 -1.09
N VAL A 9 -10.86 4.14 0.08
CA VAL A 9 -10.42 5.44 0.62
C VAL A 9 -8.93 5.43 0.88
N TYR A 10 -8.32 6.61 0.84
CA TYR A 10 -6.95 6.81 1.28
C TYR A 10 -6.93 7.25 2.75
N LEU A 11 -5.85 6.91 3.44
CA LEU A 11 -5.57 7.42 4.77
C LEU A 11 -4.43 8.43 4.67
N LEU A 12 -4.72 9.69 4.97
CA LEU A 12 -3.72 10.75 5.03
C LEU A 12 -3.61 11.21 6.49
N ASN A 13 -2.44 11.02 7.10
CA ASN A 13 -2.18 11.41 8.50
C ASN A 13 -3.24 10.90 9.50
N GLY A 14 -3.78 9.70 9.27
CA GLY A 14 -4.81 9.09 10.12
C GLY A 14 -6.24 9.57 9.84
N GLN A 15 -6.45 10.44 8.85
CA GLN A 15 -7.78 10.85 8.38
C GLN A 15 -8.16 10.11 7.10
N THR A 16 -9.42 9.65 7.04
CA THR A 16 -9.99 9.04 5.83
C THR A 16 -10.31 10.11 4.81
N VAL A 17 -9.75 9.96 3.61
CA VAL A 17 -9.98 10.87 2.48
C VAL A 17 -10.58 10.10 1.32
N SER A 18 -11.66 10.64 0.74
CA SER A 18 -12.37 10.00 -0.38
C SER A 18 -11.50 9.96 -1.62
N SER A 19 -11.46 8.80 -2.30
CA SER A 19 -10.78 8.61 -3.58
C SER A 19 -11.39 9.41 -4.73
N GLU A 20 -12.60 9.94 -4.57
CA GLU A 20 -13.32 10.71 -5.59
C GLU A 20 -12.91 12.18 -5.64
N SER A 21 -12.02 12.62 -4.75
CA SER A 21 -11.51 13.99 -4.80
C SER A 21 -10.61 14.16 -6.04
N PRO A 22 -10.93 15.08 -6.97
CA PRO A 22 -10.30 15.19 -8.29
C PRO A 22 -8.92 15.85 -8.24
N ASN A 23 -8.24 15.87 -7.08
CA ASN A 23 -6.94 16.51 -6.95
C ASN A 23 -5.82 15.45 -6.99
N PRO A 24 -5.30 15.10 -8.19
CA PRO A 24 -4.26 14.09 -8.35
C PRO A 24 -2.95 14.44 -7.63
N GLU A 25 -2.70 15.73 -7.34
CA GLU A 25 -1.53 16.16 -6.56
C GLU A 25 -1.63 15.80 -5.08
N LEU A 26 -2.85 15.65 -4.54
CA LEU A 26 -3.06 15.21 -3.16
C LEU A 26 -3.01 13.68 -2.99
N PHE A 27 -3.15 12.92 -4.09
CA PHE A 27 -3.28 11.46 -4.06
C PHE A 27 -2.40 10.80 -5.12
N ASP A 28 -1.08 10.83 -4.90
CA ASP A 28 -0.18 9.96 -5.66
C ASP A 28 -0.34 8.50 -5.20
N ARG A 29 -0.96 7.69 -6.06
CA ARG A 29 -1.21 6.27 -5.80
C ARG A 29 0.07 5.49 -5.59
N GLU A 30 1.13 5.83 -6.31
CA GLU A 30 2.41 5.14 -6.19
C GLU A 30 3.04 5.39 -4.82
N SER A 31 3.09 6.66 -4.41
CA SER A 31 3.53 7.01 -3.05
C SER A 31 2.65 6.38 -1.97
N ALA A 32 1.34 6.34 -2.16
CA ALA A 32 0.43 5.70 -1.21
C ALA A 32 0.70 4.18 -1.08
N ARG A 33 0.94 3.48 -2.20
CA ARG A 33 1.31 2.05 -2.20
C ARG A 33 2.56 1.80 -1.37
N LYS A 34 3.59 2.65 -1.52
CA LYS A 34 4.86 2.55 -0.79
C LYS A 34 4.71 2.64 0.73
N ASN A 35 3.68 3.33 1.20
CA ASN A 35 3.38 3.51 2.62
C ASN A 35 2.58 2.37 3.26
N THR A 36 2.24 1.33 2.50
CA THR A 36 1.49 0.18 3.05
C THR A 36 2.40 -0.82 3.76
N ILE A 37 1.87 -1.51 4.78
CA ILE A 37 2.58 -2.60 5.47
C ILE A 37 2.99 -3.69 4.46
N ALA A 38 2.10 -4.01 3.52
CA ALA A 38 2.37 -5.00 2.48
C ALA A 38 3.59 -4.61 1.63
N TYR A 39 3.66 -3.36 1.17
CA TYR A 39 4.81 -2.86 0.42
C TYR A 39 6.09 -2.94 1.24
N GLN A 40 6.06 -2.54 2.52
CA GLN A 40 7.23 -2.60 3.39
C GLN A 40 7.74 -4.04 3.59
N ILE A 41 6.85 -5.01 3.78
CA ILE A 41 7.24 -6.42 3.88
C ILE A 41 7.89 -6.88 2.57
N LEU A 42 7.23 -6.65 1.43
CA LEU A 42 7.74 -7.06 0.13
C LEU A 42 9.10 -6.42 -0.17
N SER A 43 9.22 -5.10 0.04
CA SER A 43 10.46 -4.35 -0.16
C SER A 43 11.60 -4.85 0.74
N ARG A 44 11.33 -5.12 2.01
CA ARG A 44 12.34 -5.58 2.97
C ARG A 44 12.91 -6.95 2.64
N HIS A 45 12.08 -7.84 2.09
CA HIS A 45 12.49 -9.20 1.74
C HIS A 45 12.87 -9.35 0.25
N ASN A 46 12.75 -8.28 -0.54
CA ASN A 46 13.15 -8.28 -1.92
C ASN A 46 14.67 -8.18 -2.06
N THR A 47 15.28 -9.15 -2.75
CA THR A 47 16.73 -9.22 -2.98
C THR A 47 17.15 -8.78 -4.38
N SER A 48 16.20 -8.50 -5.29
CA SER A 48 16.51 -8.00 -6.64
C SER A 48 16.78 -6.50 -6.69
N GLY A 49 16.26 -5.73 -5.73
CA GLY A 49 16.25 -4.27 -5.77
C GLY A 49 15.23 -3.67 -6.74
N ASP A 50 14.51 -4.50 -7.50
CA ASP A 50 13.46 -4.10 -8.43
C ASP A 50 12.09 -4.55 -7.88
N MET A 51 11.18 -3.60 -7.68
CA MET A 51 9.83 -3.86 -7.16
C MET A 51 8.88 -4.43 -8.22
N GLU A 52 9.19 -4.27 -9.50
CA GLU A 52 8.46 -4.90 -10.60
C GLU A 52 8.88 -6.37 -10.79
N GLN A 53 10.12 -6.70 -10.41
CA GLN A 53 10.70 -8.04 -10.50
C GLN A 53 11.11 -8.54 -9.12
N LEU A 54 10.12 -8.87 -8.30
CA LEU A 54 10.32 -9.32 -6.92
C LEU A 54 11.13 -10.63 -6.87
N LYS A 55 12.20 -10.62 -6.08
CA LYS A 55 13.00 -11.80 -5.75
C LYS A 55 12.99 -12.03 -4.24
N ILE A 56 12.00 -12.76 -3.78
CA ILE A 56 11.75 -13.04 -2.36
C ILE A 56 11.95 -14.53 -2.11
N ARG A 57 12.63 -14.87 -1.01
CA ARG A 57 12.75 -16.27 -0.53
C ARG A 57 11.82 -16.45 0.66
N PHE A 58 10.97 -17.48 0.59
CA PHE A 58 10.15 -17.92 1.72
C PHE A 58 10.79 -19.18 2.28
N ASP A 59 11.27 -19.13 3.52
CA ASP A 59 11.91 -20.29 4.16
C ASP A 59 10.87 -21.34 4.61
N ALA A 60 9.63 -20.91 4.87
CA ALA A 60 8.49 -21.80 5.09
C ALA A 60 7.20 -21.10 4.65
N LEU A 61 6.34 -21.79 3.89
CA LEU A 61 5.04 -21.26 3.47
C LEU A 61 3.93 -21.51 4.50
N THR A 62 4.15 -22.46 5.41
CA THR A 62 3.23 -22.87 6.49
C THR A 62 4.04 -23.43 7.67
N SER A 63 3.62 -23.09 8.89
CA SER A 63 4.03 -23.73 10.15
C SER A 63 2.91 -24.63 10.65
#